data_AF-A0A7S4UZN0-F1
#
_entry.id   AF-A0A7S4UZN0-F1
#
_cell.length_a   1.000
_cell.length_b   1.000
_cell.length_c   1.000
_cell.angle_alpha   90.00
_cell.angle_beta   90.00
_cell.angle_gamma   90.00
#
_symmetry.space_group_name_H-M   'P 1'
#
loop_
_entity.id
_entity.type
_entity.pdbx_description
1 polymer ?
#
loop_
_entity_poly.entity_id
_entity_poly.type
_entity_poly.pdbx_seq_one_letter_code
_entity_poly.pdbx_strand_id
1 'polypeptide(L)'
;RLLVSPRPVDGESFGRLARRAVFCLVPDGHWPATQRLPAVIAKGCVPVVVSNRVELPFSDLIDWGQASVRLHEGRIHDLPVALREVEAERILVMQQNLQFLAQALDYHHPRLHMLLLASLSIRRTSVKDHRGGPRNA
;
A
#
# COMPACT_ATOMS: atom_id res chain seq x y z
N ARG A 1 -14.79 -13.97 -5.68
CA ARG A 1 -14.78 -14.84 -4.46
C ARG A 1 -13.90 -14.17 -3.41
N LEU A 2 -14.48 -13.65 -2.33
CA LEU A 2 -13.71 -13.13 -1.18
C LEU A 2 -13.24 -14.34 -0.36
N LEU A 3 -11.93 -14.58 -0.30
CA LEU A 3 -11.36 -15.62 0.57
C LEU A 3 -11.10 -15.00 1.94
N VAL A 4 -12.05 -15.10 2.85
CA VAL A 4 -11.82 -14.84 4.27
C VAL A 4 -11.45 -16.17 4.89
N SER A 5 -10.16 -16.42 5.10
CA SER A 5 -9.68 -17.64 5.77
C SER A 5 -9.70 -17.40 7.28
N PRO A 6 -10.64 -17.97 8.05
CA PRO A 6 -10.70 -17.76 9.50
C PRO A 6 -9.61 -18.54 10.23
N ARG A 7 -8.98 -19.49 9.53
CA ARG A 7 -7.79 -20.27 9.89
C ARG A 7 -7.04 -20.53 8.57
N PRO A 8 -5.70 -20.65 8.54
CA PRO A 8 -5.00 -21.09 7.33
C PRO A 8 -5.62 -22.44 6.90
N VAL A 9 -6.19 -22.49 5.69
CA VAL A 9 -6.69 -23.73 5.09
C VAL A 9 -5.50 -24.68 5.02
N ASP A 10 -5.60 -25.80 5.74
CA ASP A 10 -4.76 -27.01 5.70
C ASP A 10 -3.42 -26.85 4.96
N GLY A 11 -2.38 -26.39 5.67
CA GLY A 11 -1.00 -26.39 5.18
C GLY A 11 -0.67 -25.41 4.04
N GLU A 12 -1.58 -24.52 3.63
CA GLU A 12 -1.32 -23.54 2.58
C GLU A 12 -0.46 -22.36 3.09
N SER A 13 0.70 -22.11 2.45
CA SER A 13 1.56 -20.98 2.83
C SER A 13 0.92 -19.62 2.50
N PHE A 14 1.19 -18.61 3.32
CA PHE A 14 0.72 -17.22 3.11
C PHE A 14 0.97 -16.75 1.67
N GLY A 15 2.17 -17.01 1.12
CA GLY A 15 2.50 -16.59 -0.23
C GLY A 15 1.61 -17.22 -1.30
N ARG A 16 1.12 -18.45 -1.09
CA ARG A 16 0.21 -19.12 -2.03
C ARG A 16 -1.22 -18.60 -1.90
N LEU A 17 -1.68 -18.34 -0.68
CA LEU A 17 -2.98 -17.70 -0.42
C LEU A 17 -3.04 -16.29 -1.01
N ALA A 18 -2.03 -15.46 -0.73
CA ALA A 18 -1.96 -14.09 -1.21
C ALA A 18 -1.93 -13.99 -2.74
N ARG A 19 -1.21 -14.88 -3.44
CA ARG A 19 -1.19 -14.92 -4.92
C ARG A 19 -2.54 -15.26 -5.56
N ARG A 20 -3.40 -15.99 -4.84
CA ARG A 20 -4.72 -16.41 -5.35
C ARG A 20 -5.83 -15.44 -4.94
N ALA A 21 -5.58 -14.63 -3.92
CA ALA A 21 -6.51 -13.62 -3.45
C ALA A 21 -6.44 -12.38 -4.35
N VAL A 22 -7.61 -11.80 -4.61
CA VAL A 22 -7.70 -10.49 -5.29
C VAL A 22 -7.38 -9.37 -4.30
N PHE A 23 -7.95 -9.47 -3.10
CA PHE A 23 -7.82 -8.47 -2.04
C PHE A 23 -7.18 -9.10 -0.79
N CYS A 24 -6.26 -8.38 -0.14
CA CYS A 24 -5.61 -8.80 1.09
C CYS A 24 -5.80 -7.74 2.17
N LEU A 25 -6.33 -8.13 3.33
CA LEU A 25 -6.52 -7.21 4.44
C LEU A 25 -5.16 -6.80 5.03
N VAL A 26 -4.95 -5.49 5.15
CA VAL A 26 -3.82 -4.87 5.82
C VAL A 26 -4.39 -4.00 6.93
N PRO A 27 -4.82 -4.60 8.06
CA PRO A 27 -5.28 -3.83 9.20
C PRO A 27 -4.10 -3.06 9.81
N ASP A 28 -4.44 -1.96 10.48
CA ASP A 28 -3.49 -1.24 11.32
C ASP A 28 -2.74 -2.20 12.27
N GLY A 29 -1.46 -1.94 12.46
CA GLY A 29 -0.60 -2.68 13.37
C GLY A 29 0.18 -1.68 14.21
N HIS A 30 0.51 -2.09 15.44
CA HIS A 30 1.26 -1.26 16.40
C HIS A 30 2.67 -0.82 15.92
N TRP A 31 3.09 -1.15 14.69
CA TRP A 31 4.40 -0.78 14.14
C TRP A 31 4.38 -0.59 12.61
N PRO A 32 4.89 0.54 12.08
CA PRO A 32 5.06 0.80 10.64
C PRO A 32 5.93 -0.20 9.86
N ALA A 33 6.65 -1.10 10.54
CA ALA A 33 7.61 -2.05 9.97
C ALA A 33 7.04 -3.45 9.83
N THR A 34 5.73 -3.62 10.06
CA THR A 34 5.12 -4.89 9.71
C THR A 34 5.25 -5.07 8.20
N GLN A 35 6.00 -6.09 7.78
CA GLN A 35 6.25 -6.41 6.37
C GLN A 35 4.97 -6.83 5.61
N ARG A 36 3.77 -6.59 6.18
CA ARG A 36 2.47 -6.99 5.65
C ARG A 36 2.18 -6.30 4.33
N LEU A 37 2.32 -4.98 4.28
CA LEU A 37 2.03 -4.20 3.08
C LEU A 37 2.98 -4.60 1.93
N PRO A 38 4.33 -4.59 2.11
CA PRO A 38 5.23 -5.11 1.08
C PRO A 38 4.96 -6.58 0.71
N ALA A 39 4.64 -7.44 1.67
CA ALA A 39 4.43 -8.86 1.42
C ALA A 39 3.19 -9.15 0.56
N VAL A 40 2.08 -8.42 0.73
CA VAL A 40 0.89 -8.60 -0.13
C VAL A 40 1.08 -7.98 -1.51
N ILE A 41 1.76 -6.82 -1.58
CA ILE A 41 2.11 -6.14 -2.83
C ILE A 41 3.01 -7.05 -3.68
N ALA A 42 4.02 -7.67 -3.09
CA ALA A 42 4.92 -8.61 -3.76
C ALA A 42 4.24 -9.90 -4.25
N LYS A 43 2.97 -10.13 -3.89
CA LYS A 43 2.15 -11.24 -4.39
C LYS A 43 1.04 -10.77 -5.36
N GLY A 44 0.98 -9.48 -5.68
CA GLY A 44 -0.03 -8.90 -6.59
C GLY A 44 -1.43 -8.86 -5.97
N CYS A 45 -1.53 -8.96 -4.65
CA CYS A 45 -2.80 -8.92 -3.94
C CYS A 45 -3.13 -7.48 -3.57
N VAL A 46 -4.28 -6.96 -4.01
CA VAL A 46 -4.69 -5.57 -3.76
C VAL A 46 -4.83 -5.34 -2.25
N PRO A 47 -3.99 -4.48 -1.65
CA PRO A 47 -4.07 -4.21 -0.22
C PRO A 47 -5.36 -3.46 0.11
N VAL A 48 -6.07 -3.98 1.11
CA VAL A 48 -7.21 -3.33 1.75
C VAL A 48 -6.73 -2.78 3.08
N VAL A 49 -6.44 -1.49 3.10
CA VAL A 49 -5.91 -0.80 4.28
C VAL A 49 -7.06 -0.41 5.17
N VAL A 50 -7.16 -1.06 6.33
CA VAL A 50 -8.16 -0.74 7.35
C VAL A 50 -7.46 0.00 8.49
N SER A 51 -7.54 1.33 8.47
CA SER A 51 -6.96 2.17 9.52
C SER A 51 -7.56 3.57 9.48
N ASN A 52 -7.65 4.22 10.64
CA ASN A 52 -7.96 5.65 10.74
C ASN A 52 -6.72 6.55 10.76
N ARG A 53 -5.52 5.98 10.95
CA ARG A 53 -4.31 6.73 11.34
C ARG A 53 -3.06 6.41 10.52
N VAL A 54 -3.03 5.27 9.82
CA VAL A 54 -1.85 4.83 9.07
C VAL A 54 -1.69 5.67 7.81
N GLU A 55 -0.62 6.45 7.77
CA GLU A 55 -0.09 6.96 6.52
C GLU A 55 0.72 5.87 5.81
N LEU A 56 0.47 5.68 4.52
CA LEU A 56 1.19 4.70 3.73
C LEU A 56 2.57 5.25 3.34
N PRO A 57 3.59 4.39 3.20
CA PRO A 57 4.93 4.85 2.87
C PRO A 57 4.92 5.60 1.54
N PHE A 58 5.68 6.69 1.48
CA PHE A 58 5.81 7.54 0.29
C PHE A 58 4.48 8.07 -0.27
N SER A 59 3.49 8.34 0.59
CA SER A 59 2.17 8.87 0.17
C SER A 59 2.25 10.18 -0.63
N ASP A 60 3.36 10.92 -0.56
CA ASP A 60 3.59 12.11 -1.39
C ASP A 60 3.93 11.81 -2.85
N LEU A 61 4.20 10.55 -3.17
CA LEU A 61 4.76 10.11 -4.45
C LEU A 61 4.00 8.95 -5.07
N ILE A 62 3.40 8.11 -4.22
CA ILE A 62 2.57 6.99 -4.63
C ILE A 62 1.12 7.41 -4.45
N ASP A 63 0.37 7.45 -5.57
CA ASP A 63 -1.08 7.55 -5.51
C ASP A 63 -1.66 6.19 -5.09
N TRP A 64 -1.84 6.02 -3.78
CA TRP A 64 -2.41 4.81 -3.20
C TRP A 64 -3.87 4.57 -3.60
N GLY A 65 -4.60 5.57 -4.14
CA GLY A 65 -5.94 5.39 -4.70
C GLY A 65 -5.95 4.55 -5.99
N GLN A 66 -4.78 4.37 -6.61
CA GLN A 66 -4.55 3.53 -7.79
C GLN A 66 -3.91 2.19 -7.46
N ALA A 67 -3.62 1.90 -6.19
CA ALA A 67 -2.90 0.70 -5.77
C ALA A 67 -3.51 -0.01 -4.56
N SER A 68 -4.49 0.60 -3.88
CA SER A 68 -5.09 0.07 -2.66
C SER A 68 -6.56 0.46 -2.52
N VAL A 69 -7.28 -0.29 -1.70
CA VAL A 69 -8.59 0.10 -1.19
C VAL A 69 -8.40 0.55 0.26
N ARG A 70 -8.94 1.72 0.64
CA ARG A 70 -8.84 2.23 2.01
C ARG A 70 -10.21 2.22 2.66
N LEU A 71 -10.27 1.74 3.90
CA LEU A 71 -11.49 1.66 4.69
C LEU A 71 -11.22 2.17 6.10
N HIS A 72 -12.13 2.99 6.62
CA HIS A 72 -12.10 3.40 8.02
C HIS A 72 -12.43 2.22 8.92
N GLU A 73 -11.78 2.12 10.09
CA GLU A 73 -12.01 1.00 11.02
C GLU A 73 -13.48 0.90 11.45
N GLY A 74 -14.15 2.03 11.65
CA GLY A 74 -15.58 2.08 12.00
C GLY A 74 -16.51 1.57 10.89
N ARG A 75 -16.01 1.39 9.67
CA ARG A 75 -16.75 0.86 8.51
C ARG A 75 -16.34 -0.55 8.12
N ILE A 76 -15.62 -1.27 8.98
CA ILE A 76 -15.17 -2.64 8.69
C ILE A 76 -16.33 -3.58 8.33
N HIS A 77 -17.53 -3.34 8.86
CA HIS A 77 -18.74 -4.10 8.54
C HIS A 77 -19.17 -3.96 7.07
N ASP A 78 -18.85 -2.84 6.43
CA ASP A 78 -19.15 -2.56 5.02
C ASP A 78 -18.14 -3.21 4.07
N LEU A 79 -17.05 -3.78 4.60
CA LEU A 79 -15.94 -4.32 3.80
C LEU A 79 -16.42 -5.26 2.68
N PRO A 80 -17.30 -6.26 2.92
CA PRO A 80 -17.72 -7.15 1.84
C PRO A 80 -18.47 -6.45 0.72
N VAL A 81 -19.20 -5.37 1.03
CA VAL A 81 -19.93 -4.56 0.04
C VAL A 81 -18.94 -3.70 -0.74
N ALA A 82 -18.09 -2.96 -0.03
CA ALA A 82 -17.07 -2.10 -0.64
C ALA A 82 -16.15 -2.85 -1.61
N LEU A 83 -15.76 -4.09 -1.28
CA LEU A 83 -14.92 -4.91 -2.17
C LEU A 83 -15.66 -5.49 -3.39
N ARG A 84 -16.98 -5.65 -3.33
CA ARG A 84 -17.79 -6.10 -4.47
C ARG A 84 -18.08 -5.00 -5.46
N GLU A 85 -18.13 -3.75 -5.00
CA GLU A 85 -18.36 -2.56 -5.81
C GLU A 85 -17.12 -2.15 -6.63
N VAL A 86 -15.94 -2.71 -6.33
CA VAL A 86 -14.74 -2.47 -7.13
C VAL A 86 -14.84 -3.21 -8.46
N GLU A 87 -14.87 -2.44 -9.54
CA GLU A 87 -14.91 -2.96 -10.90
C GLU A 87 -13.66 -3.80 -11.25
N ALA A 88 -13.84 -4.83 -12.08
CA ALA A 88 -12.77 -5.73 -12.49
C ALA A 88 -11.62 -5.01 -13.23
N GLU A 89 -11.95 -4.02 -14.06
CA GLU A 89 -10.96 -3.19 -14.76
C GLU A 89 -10.08 -2.42 -13.77
N ARG A 90 -10.70 -1.82 -12.75
CA ARG A 90 -9.98 -1.10 -11.70
C ARG A 90 -9.08 -2.04 -10.88
N ILE A 91 -9.53 -3.26 -10.60
CA ILE A 91 -8.71 -4.29 -9.95
C ILE A 91 -7.47 -4.59 -10.80
N LEU A 92 -7.63 -4.77 -12.12
CA LEU A 92 -6.52 -5.05 -13.02
C LEU A 92 -5.49 -3.92 -13.04
N VAL A 93 -5.95 -2.66 -13.11
CA VAL A 93 -5.08 -1.47 -13.02
C VAL A 93 -4.33 -1.45 -11.69
N MET A 94 -5.01 -1.69 -10.57
CA MET A 94 -4.36 -1.78 -9.26
C MET A 94 -3.28 -2.86 -9.25
N GLN A 95 -3.58 -4.06 -9.74
CA GLN A 95 -2.62 -5.18 -9.80
C GLN A 95 -1.42 -4.89 -10.70
N GLN A 96 -1.59 -4.17 -11.80
CA GLN A 96 -0.49 -3.70 -12.64
C GLN A 96 0.40 -2.71 -11.88
N ASN A 97 -0.21 -1.74 -11.19
CA ASN A 97 0.54 -0.79 -10.35
C ASN A 97 1.31 -1.49 -9.22
N LEU A 98 0.76 -2.57 -8.65
CA LEU A 98 1.47 -3.38 -7.66
C LEU A 98 2.76 -4.02 -8.18
N GLN A 99 2.85 -4.35 -9.48
CA GLN A 99 4.07 -4.93 -10.05
C GLN A 99 5.24 -3.93 -9.98
N PHE A 100 4.97 -2.66 -10.28
CA PHE A 100 5.95 -1.59 -10.15
C PHE A 100 6.29 -1.31 -8.67
N LEU A 101 5.26 -1.26 -7.81
CA LEU A 101 5.47 -1.01 -6.37
C LEU A 101 6.19 -2.15 -5.66
N ALA A 102 6.02 -3.40 -6.10
CA ALA A 102 6.73 -4.55 -5.53
C ALA A 102 8.24 -4.41 -5.67
N GLN A 103 8.72 -3.84 -6.77
CA GLN A 103 10.15 -3.56 -6.96
C GLN A 103 10.62 -2.37 -6.11
N ALA A 104 9.79 -1.33 -5.99
CA ALA A 104 10.13 -0.12 -5.23
C ALA A 104 10.11 -0.32 -3.71
N LEU A 105 9.25 -1.22 -3.22
CA LEU A 105 9.04 -1.52 -1.80
C LEU A 105 9.72 -2.82 -1.35
N ASP A 106 10.57 -3.42 -2.19
CA ASP A 106 11.36 -4.59 -1.80
C ASP A 106 12.47 -4.19 -0.80
N TYR A 107 12.20 -4.40 0.49
CA TYR A 107 13.14 -4.13 1.57
C TYR A 107 14.34 -5.09 1.60
N HIS A 108 14.32 -6.19 0.84
CA HIS A 108 15.46 -7.10 0.74
C HIS A 108 16.56 -6.58 -0.22
N HIS A 109 16.30 -5.51 -0.98
CA HIS A 109 17.29 -4.86 -1.83
C HIS A 109 17.67 -3.46 -1.28
N PRO A 110 18.59 -3.37 -0.29
CA PRO A 110 18.87 -2.13 0.46
C PRO A 110 19.40 -0.96 -0.38
N ARG A 111 19.85 -1.21 -1.62
CA ARG A 111 20.40 -0.18 -2.50
C ARG A 111 19.33 0.67 -3.19
N LEU A 112 18.22 0.08 -3.62
CA LEU A 112 17.17 0.82 -4.35
C LEU A 112 16.34 1.68 -3.39
N HIS A 113 16.02 1.17 -2.21
CA HIS A 113 15.30 1.91 -1.17
C HIS A 113 16.03 3.19 -0.75
N MET A 114 17.34 3.11 -0.50
CA MET A 114 18.17 4.26 -0.12
C MET A 114 18.35 5.25 -1.27
N LEU A 115 18.51 4.79 -2.52
CA LEU A 115 18.61 5.66 -3.69
C LEU A 115 17.29 6.39 -3.98
N LEU A 116 16.15 5.70 -3.83
CA LEU A 116 14.83 6.32 -3.96
C LEU A 116 14.65 7.39 -2.87
N LEU A 117 14.85 7.04 -1.59
CA LEU A 117 14.80 7.98 -0.47
C LEU A 117 15.73 9.19 -0.65
N ALA A 118 16.95 8.98 -1.11
CA ALA A 118 17.91 10.05 -1.37
C ALA A 118 17.44 10.98 -2.51
N SER A 119 16.97 10.42 -3.63
CA SER A 119 16.50 11.21 -4.78
C SER A 119 15.24 12.04 -4.48
N LEU A 120 14.42 11.58 -3.53
CA LEU A 120 13.18 12.23 -3.11
C LEU A 120 13.45 13.29 -2.02
N SER A 121 14.42 13.05 -1.14
CA SER A 121 14.89 14.03 -0.17
C SER A 121 15.50 15.26 -0.84
N ILE A 122 16.20 15.08 -1.96
CA ILE A 122 16.78 16.18 -2.76
C ILE A 122 15.71 17.04 -3.45
N ARG A 123 14.58 16.44 -3.89
CA ARG A 123 13.49 17.21 -4.51
C ARG A 123 12.67 18.03 -3.50
N ARG A 124 12.60 17.59 -2.24
CA ARG A 124 11.86 18.30 -1.18
C ARG A 124 12.55 19.57 -0.67
N THR A 125 13.89 19.63 -0.72
CA THR A 125 14.62 20.85 -0.36
C THR A 125 14.51 21.92 -1.45
N SER A 126 14.36 21.53 -2.72
CA SER A 126 14.21 22.47 -3.83
C SER A 126 12.85 23.18 -3.89
N VAL A 127 11.75 22.51 -3.51
CA VAL A 127 10.39 23.11 -3.54
C VAL A 127 10.10 24.04 -2.35
N LYS A 128 10.82 23.89 -1.22
CA LYS A 128 10.64 24.76 -0.04
C LYS A 128 11.40 26.09 -0.11
N ASP A 129 12.30 26.28 -1.08
CA ASP A 129 13.18 27.45 -1.15
C ASP A 129 12.66 28.60 -2.05
N HIS A 130 11.42 28.54 -2.54
CA HIS A 130 10.84 29.60 -3.39
C HIS A 130 9.64 30.36 -2.76
N ARG A 131 9.40 30.21 -1.44
CA ARG A 131 8.33 30.94 -0.71
C ARG A 131 8.83 31.67 0.54
N GLY A 132 9.96 32.37 0.42
CA GLY A 132 10.53 33.19 1.49
C GLY A 132 11.33 34.39 0.98
N GLY A 133 10.72 35.24 0.13
CA GLY A 133 11.25 36.57 -0.19
C GLY A 133 10.87 37.62 0.87
N PRO A 134 11.64 38.72 1.00
CA PRO A 134 11.87 39.43 2.26
C PRO A 134 10.69 40.31 2.72
N ARG A 135 10.48 40.40 4.04
CA ARG A 135 9.72 41.49 4.65
C ARG A 135 10.69 42.61 5.03
N ASN A 136 10.69 43.68 4.25
CA ASN A 136 11.24 44.97 4.63
C ASN A 136 10.11 45.82 5.22
N ALA A 137 10.24 46.20 6.50
CA ALA A 137 9.78 47.43 7.16
C ALA A 137 9.84 47.21 8.68
#